data_AF-A0A969TPT2-F1
#
_entry.id   AF-A0A969TPT2-F1
#
_cell.length_a   1.000
_cell.length_b   1.000
_cell.length_c   1.000
_cell.angle_alpha   90.00
_cell.angle_beta   90.00
_cell.angle_gamma   90.00
#
_symmetry.space_group_name_H-M   'P 1'
#
loop_
_entity.id
_entity.type
_entity.pdbx_description
1 polymer ?
#
loop_
_entity_poly.entity_id
_entity_poly.type
_entity_poly.pdbx_seq_one_letter_code
_entity_poly.pdbx_strand_id
1 'polypeptide(L)'
;MDNHLAQPKVLAQRYVWIAVALALLVVAIIFGIYFNRVSDPYILNVLAMNGDRDRGYAIFQINCAGCHGVQADGNVGPSLHDVAKHKSKIGLIEQVISGKTPPMPKFQPSSQEMADLLSYLEKI
;
A
#
# COMPACT_ATOMS: atom_id res chain seq x y z
N MET A 1 60.35 -4.94 -7.75
CA MET A 1 59.20 -4.29 -8.43
C MET A 1 58.06 -5.29 -8.38
N ASP A 2 57.41 -5.37 -7.23
CA ASP A 2 56.74 -6.59 -6.83
C ASP A 2 55.28 -6.41 -7.21
N ASN A 3 54.97 -6.93 -8.40
CA ASN A 3 53.63 -6.97 -8.95
C ASN A 3 52.80 -7.95 -8.10
N HIS A 4 52.26 -7.43 -7.00
CA HIS A 4 51.39 -8.14 -6.06
C HIS A 4 50.03 -8.37 -6.73
N LEU A 5 50.00 -9.34 -7.65
CA LEU A 5 48.78 -9.88 -8.26
C LEU A 5 47.80 -10.15 -7.11
N ALA A 6 46.66 -9.45 -7.14
CA ALA A 6 45.67 -9.43 -6.08
C ALA A 6 45.38 -10.86 -5.61
N GLN A 7 45.76 -11.19 -4.36
CA GLN A 7 45.52 -12.52 -3.82
C GLN A 7 44.02 -12.81 -3.89
N PRO A 8 43.60 -14.02 -4.32
CA PRO A 8 42.20 -14.35 -4.57
C PRO A 8 41.29 -14.08 -3.36
N LYS A 9 41.85 -14.15 -2.15
CA LYS A 9 41.17 -13.81 -0.88
C LYS A 9 40.80 -12.32 -0.77
N VAL A 10 41.69 -11.41 -1.21
CA VAL A 10 41.46 -9.95 -1.15
C VAL A 10 40.37 -9.55 -2.15
N LEU A 11 40.38 -10.16 -3.34
CA LEU A 11 39.36 -9.95 -4.36
C LEU A 11 37.99 -10.46 -3.88
N ALA A 12 37.94 -11.66 -3.30
CA ALA A 12 36.71 -12.21 -2.70
C ALA A 12 36.18 -11.35 -1.56
N GLN A 13 37.05 -10.88 -0.65
CA GLN A 13 36.67 -9.99 0.45
C GLN A 13 36.10 -8.66 -0.07
N ARG A 14 36.68 -8.08 -1.13
CA ARG A 14 36.16 -6.86 -1.77
C ARG A 14 34.77 -7.08 -2.36
N TYR A 15 34.52 -8.19 -3.04
CA TYR A 15 33.20 -8.52 -3.57
C TYR A 15 32.15 -8.74 -2.46
N VAL A 16 32.52 -9.37 -1.34
CA VAL A 16 31.64 -9.52 -0.17
C VAL A 16 31.23 -8.14 0.38
N TRP A 17 32.17 -7.23 0.59
CA TRP A 17 31.86 -5.88 1.08
C TRP A 17 31.00 -5.08 0.10
N ILE A 18 31.22 -5.20 -1.20
CA ILE A 18 30.37 -4.58 -2.23
C ILE A 18 28.94 -5.15 -2.13
N ALA A 19 28.78 -6.47 -2.03
CA ALA A 19 27.48 -7.11 -1.91
C ALA A 19 26.74 -6.67 -0.63
N VAL A 20 27.44 -6.58 0.51
CA VAL A 20 26.86 -6.07 1.76
C VAL A 20 26.43 -4.61 1.63
N ALA A 21 27.26 -3.75 1.05
CA ALA A 21 26.92 -2.34 0.84
C ALA A 21 25.69 -2.17 -0.07
N LEU A 22 25.60 -2.95 -1.15
CA LEU A 22 24.43 -2.95 -2.03
C LEU A 22 23.17 -3.46 -1.31
N ALA A 23 23.28 -4.52 -0.52
CA ALA A 23 22.16 -5.03 0.26
C ALA A 23 21.65 -3.98 1.27
N LEU A 24 22.56 -3.32 2.00
CA LEU A 24 22.23 -2.24 2.93
C LEU A 24 21.58 -1.05 2.22
N LEU A 25 22.08 -0.68 1.04
CA LEU A 25 21.49 0.37 0.22
C LEU A 25 20.04 0.02 -0.20
N VAL A 26 19.81 -1.21 -0.66
CA VAL A 26 18.46 -1.69 -1.01
C VAL A 26 17.52 -1.63 0.19
N VAL A 27 17.97 -2.07 1.37
CA VAL A 27 17.19 -1.99 2.61
C VAL A 27 16.87 -0.54 2.96
N ALA A 28 17.86 0.36 2.88
CA ALA A 28 17.65 1.79 3.15
C ALA A 28 16.65 2.43 2.18
N ILE A 29 16.68 2.05 0.89
CA ILE A 29 15.72 2.52 -0.12
C ILE A 29 14.30 2.03 0.21
N ILE A 30 14.13 0.73 0.50
CA ILE A 30 12.83 0.16 0.87
C ILE A 30 12.28 0.86 2.12
N PHE A 31 13.13 1.05 3.13
CA PHE A 31 12.78 1.74 4.36
C PHE A 31 12.38 3.20 4.10
N GLY A 32 13.14 3.94 3.29
CA GLY A 32 12.81 5.32 2.90
C GLY A 32 11.47 5.43 2.15
N ILE A 33 11.18 4.51 1.22
CA ILE A 33 9.89 4.46 0.52
C ILE A 33 8.75 4.19 1.50
N TYR A 34 8.93 3.25 2.42
CA TYR A 34 7.93 2.92 3.44
C TYR A 34 7.65 4.13 4.35
N PHE A 35 8.69 4.79 4.87
CA PHE A 35 8.54 5.97 5.73
C PHE A 35 7.84 7.13 5.01
N ASN A 36 8.15 7.36 3.74
CA ASN A 36 7.50 8.42 2.97
C ASN A 36 6.00 8.19 2.78
N ARG A 37 5.55 6.94 2.57
CA ARG A 37 4.11 6.63 2.46
C ARG A 37 3.37 6.80 3.78
N VAL A 38 4.00 6.43 4.90
CA VAL A 38 3.42 6.61 6.25
C VAL A 38 3.31 8.09 6.63
N SER A 39 4.12 8.95 6.01
CA SER A 39 4.14 10.39 6.30
C SER A 39 3.06 11.21 5.58
N ASP A 40 2.15 10.57 4.83
CA ASP A 40 1.05 11.28 4.16
C ASP A 40 0.04 11.82 5.21
N PRO A 41 -0.14 13.16 5.32
CA PRO A 41 -1.06 13.74 6.29
C PRO A 41 -2.51 13.29 6.12
N TYR A 42 -2.94 12.97 4.90
CA TYR A 42 -4.28 12.46 4.65
C TYR A 42 -4.46 11.07 5.28
N ILE A 43 -3.50 10.17 5.05
CA ILE A 43 -3.54 8.81 5.62
C ILE A 43 -3.52 8.87 7.16
N LEU A 44 -2.67 9.72 7.73
CA LEU A 44 -2.62 9.92 9.18
C LEU A 44 -3.97 10.41 9.75
N ASN A 45 -4.60 11.38 9.07
CA ASN A 45 -5.91 11.87 9.49
C ASN A 45 -6.99 10.80 9.38
N VAL A 46 -7.05 10.03 8.29
CA VAL A 46 -8.00 8.92 8.13
C VAL A 46 -7.85 7.90 9.25
N LEU A 47 -6.61 7.49 9.55
CA LEU A 47 -6.33 6.47 10.58
C LEU A 47 -6.62 6.95 12.00
N ALA A 48 -6.67 8.26 12.23
CA ALA A 48 -7.02 8.86 13.52
C ALA A 48 -8.55 9.00 13.73
N MET A 49 -9.36 8.86 12.69
CA MET A 49 -10.82 8.96 12.79
C MET A 49 -11.44 7.65 13.30
N ASN A 50 -12.56 7.78 14.01
CA ASN A 50 -13.46 6.65 14.26
C ASN A 50 -14.45 6.55 13.10
N GLY A 51 -14.44 5.43 12.39
CA GLY A 51 -15.34 5.20 11.27
C GLY A 51 -16.68 4.59 11.69
N ASP A 52 -17.73 4.95 10.96
CA ASP A 52 -19.08 4.41 11.07
C ASP A 52 -19.34 3.46 9.89
N ARG A 53 -19.64 2.19 10.21
CA ARG A 53 -19.85 1.14 9.21
C ARG A 53 -21.08 1.40 8.34
N ASP A 54 -22.16 1.94 8.88
CA ASP A 54 -23.41 2.14 8.13
C ASP A 54 -23.24 3.31 7.15
N ARG A 55 -22.51 4.35 7.55
CA ARG A 55 -22.05 5.40 6.62
C ARG A 55 -21.11 4.85 5.56
N GLY A 56 -20.17 4.00 5.95
CA GLY A 56 -19.26 3.32 5.03
C GLY A 56 -19.98 2.49 3.98
N TYR A 57 -21.02 1.77 4.38
CA TYR A 57 -21.88 1.03 3.48
C TYR A 57 -22.58 1.96 2.49
N ALA A 58 -23.15 3.08 2.94
CA ALA A 58 -23.78 4.05 2.05
C ALA A 58 -22.79 4.60 1.01
N ILE A 59 -21.57 4.93 1.43
CA ILE A 59 -20.49 5.39 0.53
C ILE A 59 -20.15 4.29 -0.50
N PHE A 60 -20.03 3.04 -0.07
CA PHE A 60 -19.76 1.90 -0.94
C PHE A 60 -20.87 1.72 -1.99
N GLN A 61 -22.14 1.79 -1.58
CA GLN A 61 -23.27 1.64 -2.50
C GLN A 61 -23.29 2.73 -3.59
N ILE A 62 -22.95 3.97 -3.23
CA ILE A 62 -22.97 5.11 -4.17
C ILE A 62 -21.78 5.04 -5.13
N ASN A 63 -20.58 4.73 -4.63
CA ASN A 63 -19.34 4.97 -5.38
C ASN A 63 -18.67 3.69 -5.90
N CYS A 64 -18.93 2.53 -5.31
CA CYS A 64 -18.13 1.32 -5.52
C CYS A 64 -18.97 0.15 -6.07
N ALA A 65 -20.21 -0.01 -5.59
CA ALA A 65 -21.08 -1.13 -5.93
C ALA A 65 -21.36 -1.28 -7.43
N GLY A 66 -21.35 -0.18 -8.20
CA GLY A 66 -21.55 -0.24 -9.66
C GLY A 66 -20.51 -1.12 -10.38
N CYS A 67 -19.26 -1.16 -9.88
CA CYS A 67 -18.20 -2.01 -10.43
C CYS A 67 -17.96 -3.28 -9.61
N HIS A 68 -18.07 -3.20 -8.29
CA HIS A 68 -17.74 -4.30 -7.37
C HIS A 68 -18.95 -5.13 -6.94
N GLY A 69 -20.14 -4.86 -7.49
CA GLY A 69 -21.38 -5.55 -7.14
C GLY A 69 -22.06 -4.97 -5.89
N VAL A 70 -23.40 -5.03 -5.85
CA VAL A 70 -24.19 -4.53 -4.70
C VAL A 70 -23.95 -5.30 -3.41
N GLN A 71 -23.45 -6.54 -3.52
CA GLN A 71 -23.06 -7.38 -2.40
C GLN A 71 -21.53 -7.45 -2.23
N ALA A 72 -20.76 -6.64 -2.98
CA ALA A 72 -19.30 -6.72 -3.04
C ALA A 72 -18.74 -8.05 -3.61
N ASP A 73 -19.57 -8.79 -4.35
CA ASP A 73 -19.29 -10.07 -5.00
C ASP A 73 -18.49 -9.94 -6.31
N GLY A 74 -18.30 -8.72 -6.80
CA GLY A 74 -17.56 -8.41 -8.01
C GLY A 74 -18.45 -8.38 -9.26
N ASN A 75 -18.01 -7.61 -10.25
CA ASN A 75 -18.62 -7.57 -11.58
C ASN A 75 -17.55 -7.12 -12.58
N VAL A 76 -17.43 -5.81 -12.81
CA VAL A 76 -16.33 -5.21 -13.58
C VAL A 76 -15.04 -5.21 -12.76
N GLY A 77 -15.16 -4.84 -11.48
CA GLY A 77 -14.10 -4.97 -10.50
C GLY A 77 -14.17 -6.31 -9.79
N PRO A 78 -13.07 -6.75 -9.13
CA PRO A 78 -13.05 -7.99 -8.36
C PRO A 78 -14.01 -7.93 -7.17
N SER A 79 -14.32 -9.09 -6.59
CA SER A 79 -14.95 -9.14 -5.27
C SER A 79 -14.09 -8.42 -4.23
N LEU A 80 -14.75 -7.77 -3.27
CA LEU A 80 -14.10 -7.13 -2.12
C LEU A 80 -14.36 -7.87 -0.80
N HIS A 81 -15.02 -9.03 -0.84
CA HIS A 81 -15.09 -9.90 0.33
C HIS A 81 -13.69 -10.23 0.83
N ASP A 82 -13.51 -10.16 2.14
CA ASP A 82 -12.24 -10.44 2.80
C ASP A 82 -11.06 -9.57 2.31
N VAL A 83 -11.31 -8.42 1.68
CA VAL A 83 -10.24 -7.57 1.14
C VAL A 83 -9.25 -7.12 2.22
N ALA A 84 -9.73 -6.96 3.46
CA ALA A 84 -8.90 -6.65 4.62
C ALA A 84 -7.94 -7.78 5.04
N LYS A 85 -8.15 -9.03 4.60
CA LYS A 85 -7.19 -10.13 4.77
C LYS A 85 -5.99 -10.01 3.82
N HIS A 86 -6.15 -9.28 2.72
CA HIS A 86 -5.16 -9.19 1.65
C HIS A 86 -4.53 -7.79 1.49
N LYS A 87 -5.18 -6.75 2.04
CA LYS A 87 -4.69 -5.36 2.01
C LYS A 87 -4.78 -4.74 3.40
N SER A 88 -3.72 -4.03 3.80
CA SER A 88 -3.74 -3.19 4.99
C SER A 88 -4.66 -1.97 4.79
N LYS A 89 -5.07 -1.30 5.88
CA LYS A 89 -5.81 -0.02 5.82
C LYS A 89 -5.12 0.99 4.90
N ILE A 90 -3.81 1.15 5.05
CA ILE A 90 -3.00 2.05 4.21
C ILE A 90 -3.10 1.63 2.73
N GLY A 91 -2.94 0.33 2.45
CA GLY A 91 -3.04 -0.19 1.08
C GLY A 91 -4.44 -0.02 0.47
N LEU A 92 -5.50 -0.09 1.29
CA LEU A 92 -6.87 0.21 0.86
C LEU A 92 -7.04 1.71 0.55
N ILE A 93 -6.56 2.59 1.42
CA ILE A 93 -6.59 4.04 1.19
C ILE A 93 -5.88 4.37 -0.13
N GLU A 94 -4.65 3.88 -0.31
CA GLU A 94 -3.86 4.07 -1.53
C GLU A 94 -4.59 3.53 -2.77
N GLN A 95 -5.22 2.35 -2.66
CA GLN A 95 -5.98 1.77 -3.76
C GLN A 95 -7.11 2.69 -4.21
N VAL A 96 -7.85 3.27 -3.26
CA VAL A 96 -9.00 4.14 -3.52
C VAL A 96 -8.57 5.50 -4.09
N ILE A 97 -7.49 6.11 -3.58
CA ILE A 97 -7.10 7.48 -3.95
C ILE A 97 -6.08 7.57 -5.09
N SER A 98 -5.44 6.46 -5.48
CA SER A 98 -4.33 6.53 -6.44
C SER A 98 -4.78 6.68 -7.89
N GLY A 99 -5.92 6.07 -8.28
CA GLY A 99 -6.34 5.98 -9.68
C GLY A 99 -5.39 5.15 -10.57
N LYS A 100 -4.50 4.36 -9.98
CA LYS A 100 -3.45 3.61 -10.72
C LYS A 100 -3.91 2.26 -11.28
N THR A 101 -5.18 1.89 -11.08
CA THR A 101 -5.71 0.57 -11.47
C THR A 101 -6.92 0.69 -12.42
N PRO A 102 -6.74 1.15 -13.68
CA PRO A 102 -7.86 1.23 -14.63
C PRO A 102 -8.59 -0.12 -14.82
N PRO A 103 -9.92 -0.14 -14.99
CA PRO A 103 -10.81 1.01 -15.14
C PRO A 103 -11.23 1.67 -13.81
N MET A 104 -10.72 1.25 -12.66
CA MET A 104 -11.05 1.85 -11.35
C MET A 104 -10.65 3.34 -11.33
N PRO A 105 -11.60 4.26 -11.13
CA PRO A 105 -11.30 5.68 -11.14
C PRO A 105 -10.56 6.10 -9.85
N LYS A 106 -10.03 7.32 -9.86
CA LYS A 106 -9.51 7.96 -8.65
C LYS A 106 -10.66 8.54 -7.84
N PHE A 107 -10.74 8.19 -6.55
CA PHE A 107 -11.67 8.83 -5.62
C PHE A 107 -10.94 9.81 -4.70
N GLN A 108 -11.67 10.77 -4.14
CA GLN A 108 -11.14 11.79 -3.22
C GLN A 108 -12.08 12.01 -2.02
N PRO A 109 -12.39 10.96 -1.22
CA PRO A 109 -13.23 11.13 -0.04
C PRO A 109 -12.50 11.96 1.02
N SER A 110 -13.27 12.69 1.84
CA SER A 110 -12.74 13.31 3.05
C SER A 110 -12.17 12.26 4.02
N SER A 111 -11.38 12.69 4.99
CA SER A 111 -10.75 11.75 5.93
C SER A 111 -11.77 10.91 6.72
N GLN A 112 -12.91 11.52 7.09
CA GLN A 112 -13.99 10.83 7.79
C GLN A 112 -14.71 9.84 6.86
N GLU A 113 -15.05 10.23 5.63
CA GLU A 113 -15.71 9.33 4.66
C GLU A 113 -14.84 8.12 4.33
N MET A 114 -13.53 8.31 4.21
CA MET A 114 -12.60 7.19 4.03
C MET A 114 -12.57 6.29 5.26
N ALA A 115 -12.55 6.84 6.48
CA ALA A 115 -12.56 6.03 7.70
C ALA A 115 -13.87 5.23 7.86
N ASP A 116 -15.00 5.83 7.51
CA ASP A 116 -16.30 5.17 7.43
C ASP A 116 -16.26 4.02 6.40
N LEU A 117 -15.78 4.29 5.19
CA LEU A 117 -15.62 3.28 4.12
C LEU A 117 -14.73 2.12 4.55
N LEU A 118 -13.57 2.39 5.16
CA LEU A 118 -12.68 1.35 5.67
C LEU A 118 -13.38 0.49 6.73
N SER A 119 -14.17 1.10 7.63
CA SER A 119 -14.89 0.36 8.68
C SER A 119 -15.91 -0.62 8.11
N TYR A 120 -16.49 -0.31 6.94
CA TYR A 120 -17.31 -1.25 6.18
C TYR A 120 -16.46 -2.35 5.51
N LEU A 121 -15.42 -1.98 4.76
CA LEU A 121 -14.57 -2.92 4.02
C LEU A 121 -13.85 -3.94 4.92
N GLU A 122 -13.61 -3.61 6.18
CA GLU A 122 -13.02 -4.53 7.17
C GLU A 122 -13.95 -5.64 7.64
N LYS A 123 -15.25 -5.55 7.34
CA LYS A 123 -16.29 -6.43 7.86
C LYS A 123 -17.02 -7.24 6.80
N ILE A 124 -16.64 -7.08 5.52
CA ILE A 124 -17.25 -7.78 4.39
C ILE A 124 -16.34 -8.87 3.83
#